data_AF-A0A9P5PV31-F1
#
_entry.id   AF-A0A9P5PV31-F1
#
_cell.length_a   1.000
_cell.length_b   1.000
_cell.length_c   1.000
_cell.angle_alpha   90.00
_cell.angle_beta   90.00
_cell.angle_gamma   90.00
#
_symmetry.space_group_name_H-M   'P 1'
#
loop_
_entity.id
_entity.type
_entity.pdbx_description
1 polymer ?
#
loop_
_entity_poly.entity_id
_entity_poly.type
_entity_poly.pdbx_seq_one_letter_code
_entity_poly.pdbx_strand_id
1 'polypeptide(L)'
;MAPLLDDDGAISESFEKCLKRIFVKYCTPKPDASGDLPPNACLNSAGLDAWAKDTNGSPFSEDTKEEILQFMDITDEGNLTFKGFLQVYQLQTENDEEETWRDLSKHGFDRSLDFGKEAN
;
A
#
# COMPACT_ATOMS: atom_id res chain seq x y z
N MET A 1 7.84 15.33 9.99
CA MET A 1 6.86 14.35 9.49
C MET A 1 6.83 13.17 10.43
N ALA A 2 5.72 12.44 10.49
CA ALA A 2 5.69 11.18 11.23
C ALA A 2 6.67 10.19 10.57
N PRO A 3 7.43 9.38 11.33
CA PRO A 3 8.37 8.43 10.74
C PRO A 3 7.63 7.33 9.96
N LEU A 4 8.07 7.07 8.73
CA LEU A 4 7.52 5.97 7.90
C LEU A 4 8.14 4.62 8.28
N LEU A 5 9.44 4.61 8.56
CA LEU A 5 10.16 3.44 9.08
C LEU A 5 10.54 3.66 10.55
N ASP A 6 10.68 2.57 11.30
CA ASP A 6 11.23 2.57 12.66
C ASP A 6 12.77 2.52 12.65
N ASP A 7 13.36 2.49 13.85
CA ASP A 7 14.82 2.49 14.03
C ASP A 7 15.51 1.24 13.45
N ASP A 8 14.76 0.15 13.22
CA ASP A 8 15.24 -1.09 12.62
C ASP A 8 14.99 -1.14 11.09
N GLY A 9 14.42 -0.08 10.52
CA GLY A 9 14.09 0.01 9.10
C GLY A 9 12.78 -0.71 8.72
N ALA A 10 11.99 -1.17 9.71
CA ALA A 10 10.69 -1.77 9.46
C ALA A 10 9.60 -0.69 9.35
N ILE A 11 8.47 -1.03 8.71
CA ILE A 11 7.33 -0.11 8.60
C ILE A 11 6.82 0.29 10.00
N SER A 12 6.70 1.59 10.26
CA SER A 12 6.18 2.09 11.54
C SER A 12 4.70 1.74 11.73
N GLU A 13 4.25 1.56 12.98
CA GLU A 13 2.86 1.19 13.27
C GLU A 13 1.83 2.20 12.70
N SER A 14 2.16 3.49 12.70
CA SER A 14 1.30 4.53 12.13
C SER A 14 1.22 4.42 10.61
N PHE A 15 2.35 4.09 9.96
CA PHE A 15 2.37 3.93 8.52
C PHE A 15 1.66 2.65 8.09
N GLU A 16 1.85 1.54 8.81
CA GLU A 16 1.12 0.28 8.57
C GLU A 16 -0.39 0.49 8.62
N LYS A 17 -0.91 1.25 9.59
CA LYS A 17 -2.33 1.59 9.69
C LYS A 17 -2.84 2.38 8.48
N CYS A 18 -2.02 3.26 7.92
CA CYS A 18 -2.35 4.01 6.70
C CYS A 18 -2.35 3.08 5.48
N LEU A 19 -1.32 2.25 5.35
CA LEU A 19 -1.21 1.25 4.28
C LEU A 19 -2.37 0.26 4.33
N LYS A 20 -2.81 -0.18 5.52
CA LYS A 20 -4.02 -1.01 5.67
C LYS A 20 -5.25 -0.32 5.09
N ARG A 21 -5.44 0.98 5.38
CA ARG A 21 -6.55 1.78 4.82
C ARG A 21 -6.48 1.96 3.31
N ILE A 22 -5.29 1.99 2.72
CA ILE A 22 -5.10 2.03 1.27
C ILE A 22 -5.42 0.65 0.69
N PHE A 23 -4.82 -0.40 1.24
CA PHE A 23 -4.95 -1.78 0.77
C PHE A 23 -6.41 -2.26 0.73
N VAL A 24 -7.21 -1.97 1.77
CA VAL A 24 -8.64 -2.36 1.80
C VAL A 24 -9.46 -1.80 0.63
N LYS A 25 -9.07 -0.66 0.05
CA LYS A 25 -9.76 -0.08 -1.11
C LYS A 25 -9.65 -0.99 -2.34
N TYR A 26 -8.57 -1.74 -2.45
CA TYR A 26 -8.20 -2.46 -3.68
C TYR A 26 -8.17 -3.98 -3.52
N CYS A 27 -8.07 -4.49 -2.29
CA CYS A 27 -7.96 -5.92 -2.05
C CYS A 27 -9.25 -6.70 -2.38
N THR A 28 -9.07 -8.01 -2.54
CA THR A 28 -10.11 -9.04 -2.63
C THR A 28 -9.77 -10.20 -1.69
N PRO A 29 -10.74 -10.80 -1.00
CA PRO A 29 -12.11 -10.30 -0.85
C PRO A 29 -12.13 -8.95 -0.10
N LYS A 30 -13.23 -8.21 -0.25
CA LYS A 30 -13.40 -6.92 0.45
C LYS A 30 -13.62 -7.13 1.95
N PRO A 31 -13.10 -6.24 2.81
CA PRO A 31 -13.43 -6.26 4.23
C PRO A 31 -14.92 -6.11 4.44
N ASP A 32 -15.42 -6.75 5.49
CA ASP A 32 -16.80 -6.57 5.93
C ASP A 32 -16.98 -5.23 6.68
N ALA A 33 -18.15 -5.01 7.27
CA ALA A 33 -18.47 -3.78 7.99
C ALA A 33 -17.58 -3.51 9.23
N SER A 34 -16.80 -4.49 9.70
CA SER A 34 -15.82 -4.30 10.77
C SER A 34 -14.60 -3.51 10.32
N GLY A 35 -14.31 -3.49 9.00
CA GLY A 35 -13.10 -2.88 8.45
C GLY A 35 -11.84 -3.74 8.64
N ASP A 36 -11.97 -4.96 9.17
CA ASP A 36 -10.86 -5.90 9.27
C ASP A 36 -10.56 -6.58 7.95
N LEU A 37 -9.28 -6.88 7.73
CA LEU A 37 -8.85 -7.59 6.53
C LEU A 37 -9.39 -9.01 6.57
N PRO A 38 -10.08 -9.46 5.51
CA PRO A 38 -10.49 -10.85 5.40
C PRO A 38 -9.29 -11.80 5.44
N PRO A 39 -9.51 -13.06 5.84
CA PRO A 39 -8.52 -14.10 5.62
C PRO A 39 -8.21 -14.18 4.12
N ASN A 40 -6.92 -14.18 3.78
CA ASN A 40 -6.40 -14.21 2.41
C ASN A 40 -6.69 -12.95 1.56
N ALA A 41 -6.91 -11.80 2.19
CA ALA A 41 -7.01 -10.53 1.47
C ALA A 41 -5.74 -10.26 0.65
N CYS A 42 -5.90 -10.09 -0.66
CA CYS A 42 -4.82 -9.89 -1.61
C CYS A 42 -5.21 -8.89 -2.70
N LEU A 43 -4.22 -8.32 -3.37
CA LEU A 43 -4.35 -7.53 -4.59
C LEU A 43 -4.15 -8.46 -5.78
N ASN A 44 -5.24 -8.78 -6.47
CA ASN A 44 -5.16 -9.42 -7.78
C ASN A 44 -4.76 -8.39 -8.86
N SER A 45 -4.60 -8.84 -10.11
CA SER A 45 -4.20 -7.95 -11.22
C SER A 45 -5.09 -6.70 -11.35
N ALA A 46 -6.40 -6.84 -11.20
CA ALA A 46 -7.33 -5.70 -11.25
C ALA A 46 -7.16 -4.75 -10.04
N GLY A 47 -6.87 -5.28 -8.86
CA GLY A 47 -6.54 -4.51 -7.66
C GLY A 47 -5.24 -3.72 -7.81
N LEU A 48 -4.20 -4.36 -8.36
CA LEU A 48 -2.92 -3.70 -8.68
C LEU A 48 -3.12 -2.55 -9.67
N ASP A 49 -3.90 -2.77 -10.73
CA ASP A 49 -4.21 -1.72 -11.70
C ASP A 49 -4.95 -0.53 -11.09
N ALA A 50 -5.92 -0.80 -10.21
CA ALA A 50 -6.67 0.25 -9.53
C ALA A 50 -5.78 1.04 -8.57
N TRP A 51 -4.96 0.35 -7.77
CA TRP A 51 -4.01 0.99 -6.87
C TRP A 51 -2.99 1.84 -7.63
N ALA A 52 -2.43 1.31 -8.72
CA ALA A 52 -1.48 2.03 -9.57
C ALA A 52 -2.09 3.29 -10.20
N LYS A 53 -3.34 3.22 -10.67
CA LYS A 53 -4.05 4.39 -11.20
C LYS A 53 -4.22 5.49 -10.17
N ASP A 54 -4.64 5.14 -8.96
CA ASP A 54 -4.88 6.14 -7.92
C ASP A 54 -3.56 6.73 -7.37
N THR A 55 -2.46 5.98 -7.46
CA THR A 55 -1.13 6.41 -6.98
C THR A 55 -0.36 7.18 -8.07
N ASN A 56 -0.26 6.62 -9.27
CA ASN A 56 0.61 7.09 -10.36
C ASN A 56 -0.15 7.75 -11.51
N GLY A 57 -1.48 7.75 -11.47
CA GLY A 57 -2.35 8.26 -12.55
C GLY A 57 -2.54 7.27 -13.72
N SER A 58 -1.83 6.14 -13.74
CA SER A 58 -1.96 5.11 -14.77
C SER A 58 -1.69 3.71 -14.19
N PRO A 59 -2.25 2.64 -14.77
CA PRO A 59 -1.94 1.28 -14.33
C PRO A 59 -0.46 0.94 -14.56
N PHE A 60 0.08 0.03 -13.74
CA PHE A 60 1.43 -0.49 -13.96
C PHE A 60 1.53 -1.22 -15.30
N SER A 61 2.72 -1.20 -15.90
CA SER A 61 3.03 -2.12 -17.00
C SER A 61 3.03 -3.56 -16.49
N GLU A 62 2.85 -4.51 -17.40
CA GLU A 62 2.92 -5.94 -17.05
C GLU A 62 4.30 -6.28 -16.47
N ASP A 63 5.39 -5.75 -17.03
CA ASP A 63 6.75 -5.93 -16.52
C ASP A 63 6.88 -5.49 -15.04
N THR A 64 6.35 -4.31 -14.68
CA THR A 64 6.38 -3.83 -13.29
C THR A 64 5.55 -4.70 -12.35
N LYS A 65 4.40 -5.22 -12.81
CA LYS A 65 3.60 -6.16 -12.01
C LYS A 65 4.34 -7.47 -11.79
N GLU A 66 4.95 -8.02 -12.83
CA GLU A 66 5.73 -9.26 -12.73
C GLU A 66 6.89 -9.10 -11.75
N GLU A 67 7.62 -7.99 -11.80
CA GLU A 67 8.68 -7.69 -10.84
C GLU A 67 8.13 -7.63 -9.40
N ILE A 68 7.05 -6.88 -9.16
CA ILE A 68 6.43 -6.81 -7.83
C ILE A 68 6.05 -8.22 -7.33
N LEU A 69 5.38 -9.01 -8.17
CA LEU A 69 4.90 -10.34 -7.79
C LEU A 69 6.03 -11.39 -7.66
N GLN A 70 7.18 -11.16 -8.28
CA GLN A 70 8.35 -12.03 -8.18
C GLN A 70 9.11 -11.85 -6.85
N PHE A 71 9.20 -10.62 -6.35
CA PHE A 71 10.02 -10.30 -5.18
C PHE A 71 9.24 -10.16 -3.87
N MET A 72 7.94 -9.89 -3.94
CA MET A 72 7.11 -9.61 -2.77
C MET A 72 6.35 -10.86 -2.31
N ASP A 73 5.84 -10.81 -1.08
CA ASP A 73 4.98 -11.85 -0.52
C ASP A 73 3.65 -11.92 -1.30
N ILE A 74 3.42 -13.07 -1.94
CA ILE A 74 2.25 -13.38 -2.74
C ILE A 74 1.51 -14.60 -2.18
N THR A 75 0.22 -14.69 -2.48
CA THR A 75 -0.58 -15.90 -2.25
C THR A 75 -0.11 -17.03 -3.17
N ASP A 76 -0.51 -18.27 -2.88
CA ASP A 76 -0.30 -19.42 -3.78
C ASP A 76 -0.90 -19.22 -5.20
N GLU A 77 -1.89 -18.33 -5.34
CA GLU A 77 -2.52 -17.96 -6.61
C GLU A 77 -1.78 -16.83 -7.37
N GLY A 78 -0.65 -16.34 -6.86
CA GLY A 78 0.13 -15.28 -7.51
C GLY A 78 -0.36 -13.85 -7.27
N ASN A 79 -1.18 -13.60 -6.24
CA ASN A 79 -1.70 -12.28 -5.91
C ASN A 79 -0.93 -11.65 -4.74
N LEU A 80 -0.72 -10.33 -4.75
CA LEU A 80 0.07 -9.63 -3.73
C LEU A 80 -0.67 -9.58 -2.38
N THR A 81 -0.06 -10.10 -1.31
CA THR A 81 -0.68 -10.08 0.03
C THR A 81 -0.57 -8.71 0.69
N PHE A 82 -1.23 -8.50 1.83
CA PHE A 82 -1.00 -7.28 2.62
C PHE A 82 0.47 -7.16 3.06
N LYS A 83 1.10 -8.28 3.44
CA LYS A 83 2.52 -8.29 3.80
C LYS A 83 3.39 -7.91 2.60
N GLY A 84 3.09 -8.41 1.41
CA GLY A 84 3.79 -8.02 0.18
C GLY A 84 3.61 -6.54 -0.13
N PHE A 85 2.41 -6.01 0.08
CA PHE A 85 2.13 -4.58 -0.07
C PHE A 85 2.96 -3.71 0.89
N LEU A 86 3.13 -4.14 2.15
CA LEU A 86 4.04 -3.46 3.10
C LEU A 86 5.48 -3.50 2.62
N GLN A 87 5.95 -4.63 2.07
CA GLN A 87 7.30 -4.77 1.54
C GLN A 87 7.57 -3.84 0.35
N VAL A 88 6.59 -3.61 -0.52
CA VAL A 88 6.72 -2.63 -1.62
C VAL A 88 6.98 -1.24 -1.07
N TYR A 89 6.16 -0.80 -0.10
CA TYR A 89 6.33 0.52 0.51
C TYR A 89 7.59 0.62 1.38
N GLN A 90 8.01 -0.46 2.02
CA GLN A 90 9.27 -0.50 2.78
C GLN A 90 10.45 -0.25 1.84
N LEU A 91 10.55 -1.05 0.78
CA LEU A 91 11.62 -0.92 -0.22
C LEU A 91 11.60 0.45 -0.89
N GLN A 92 10.42 0.96 -1.25
CA GLN A 92 10.32 2.31 -1.82
C GLN A 92 10.81 3.37 -0.83
N THR A 93 10.41 3.28 0.43
CA THR A 93 10.77 4.27 1.47
C THR A 93 12.26 4.25 1.78
N GLU A 94 12.90 3.07 1.77
CA GLU A 94 14.35 2.93 1.91
C GLU A 94 15.13 3.59 0.75
N ASN A 95 14.54 3.62 -0.45
CA ASN A 95 15.18 4.18 -1.65
C ASN A 95 14.87 5.67 -1.88
N ASP A 96 13.60 6.06 -1.75
CA ASP A 96 13.10 7.43 -1.90
C ASP A 96 11.87 7.65 -1.00
N GLU A 97 12.12 8.05 0.25
CA GLU A 97 11.08 8.39 1.23
C GLU A 97 10.11 9.47 0.71
N GLU A 98 10.58 10.44 -0.08
CA GLU A 98 9.73 11.50 -0.61
C GLU A 98 8.75 10.99 -1.68
N GLU A 99 9.08 9.91 -2.41
CA GLU A 99 8.12 9.22 -3.28
C GLU A 99 6.97 8.62 -2.46
N THR A 100 7.29 7.97 -1.34
CA THR A 100 6.25 7.44 -0.44
C THR A 100 5.33 8.53 0.08
N TRP A 101 5.85 9.71 0.41
CA TRP A 101 5.00 10.84 0.79
C TRP A 101 4.13 11.36 -0.34
N ARG A 102 4.62 11.36 -1.58
CA ARG A 102 3.83 11.72 -2.76
C ARG A 102 2.67 10.74 -2.93
N ASP A 103 2.90 9.45 -2.80
CA ASP A 103 1.85 8.42 -2.86
C ASP A 103 0.80 8.61 -1.77
N LEU A 104 1.24 8.76 -0.52
CA LEU A 104 0.34 8.96 0.62
C LEU A 104 -0.57 10.18 0.42
N SER A 105 -0.05 11.26 -0.16
CA SER A 105 -0.83 12.45 -0.47
C SER A 105 -1.94 12.20 -1.50
N LYS A 106 -1.71 11.31 -2.49
CA LYS A 106 -2.74 10.90 -3.46
C LYS A 106 -3.87 10.13 -2.80
N HIS A 107 -3.55 9.39 -1.74
CA HIS A 107 -4.53 8.64 -0.96
C HIS A 107 -5.22 9.46 0.15
N GLY A 108 -4.89 10.75 0.29
CA GLY A 108 -5.52 11.68 1.21
C GLY A 108 -4.86 11.77 2.60
N PHE A 109 -3.64 11.25 2.75
CA PHE A 109 -2.88 11.36 3.99
C PHE A 109 -1.96 12.58 3.97
N ASP A 110 -1.82 13.24 5.11
CA ASP A 110 -0.86 14.31 5.31
C ASP A 110 0.47 13.79 5.90
N ARG A 111 1.42 14.71 6.12
CA ARG A 111 2.75 14.41 6.69
C ARG A 111 2.74 13.99 8.17
N SER A 112 1.57 13.94 8.80
CA SER A 112 1.34 13.37 10.14
C SER A 112 0.77 11.95 10.08
N LEU A 113 0.57 11.38 8.88
CA LEU A 113 -0.14 10.12 8.68
C LEU A 113 -1.61 10.18 9.12
N ASP A 114 -2.17 11.39 9.21
CA ASP A 114 -3.59 11.59 9.41
C ASP A 114 -4.30 11.68 8.05
N PHE A 115 -5.43 10.99 7.96
CA PHE A 115 -6.32 11.10 6.80
C PHE A 115 -7.02 12.45 6.91
N GLY A 116 -6.80 13.33 5.93
CA GLY A 116 -7.13 14.75 6.00
C GLY A 116 -8.41 15.02 6.78
N LYS A 117 -8.27 15.58 7.99
CA LYS A 117 -9.33 16.42 8.54
C LYS A 117 -9.55 17.49 7.49
N GLU A 118 -10.81 17.69 7.09
CA GLU A 118 -11.23 18.78 6.22
C GLU A 118 -10.37 20.01 6.53
N ALA A 119 -9.68 20.53 5.51
CA ALA A 119 -9.09 21.85 5.58
C ALA A 119 -10.24 22.83 5.84
N ASN A 120 -10.50 23.10 7.12
CA ASN A 120 -11.50 24.06 7.57
C ASN A 120 -10.95 25.48 7.47
#